data_AF-A0A151TZ43-F1
#
_entry.id   AF-A0A151TZ43-F1
#
_cell.length_a   1.000
_cell.length_b   1.000
_cell.length_c   1.000
_cell.angle_alpha   90.00
_cell.angle_beta   90.00
_cell.angle_gamma   90.00
#
_symmetry.space_group_name_H-M   'P 1'
#
loop_
_entity.id
_entity.type
_entity.pdbx_description
1 polymer ?
#
loop_
_entity_poly.entity_id
_entity_poly.type
_entity_poly.pdbx_seq_one_letter_code
_entity_poly.pdbx_strand_id
1 'polypeptide(L)'
;MEKLAHPNQCSFMPHRNKDNIIIFQEVIHSMRLRIGRKGWMAIKIDLEKAYDRLKWSFVKDTLSDIDLPQSFIDLVWACISTLSLRMLWNGDSLEEFKPSCGLRQCDPYHLTYLSFVWNVYFN
;
A
#
# COMPACT_ATOMS: atom_id res chain seq x y z
N MET A 1 -4.01 9.59 -14.24
CA MET A 1 -3.23 8.93 -13.15
C MET A 1 -1.94 9.66 -12.83
N GLU A 2 -1.19 10.20 -13.79
CA GLU A 2 0.08 10.90 -13.48
C GLU A 2 -0.05 12.12 -12.56
N LYS A 3 -1.22 12.77 -12.47
CA LYS A 3 -1.47 13.88 -11.54
C LYS A 3 -1.68 13.45 -10.08
N LEU A 4 -1.99 12.17 -9.81
CA LEU A 4 -2.25 11.67 -8.45
C LEU A 4 -1.01 11.02 -7.83
N ALA A 5 -0.03 10.69 -8.67
CA ALA A 5 1.15 9.95 -8.29
C ALA A 5 2.35 10.87 -8.11
N HIS A 6 3.00 10.81 -6.95
CA HIS A 6 4.23 11.58 -6.75
C HIS A 6 5.32 11.16 -7.77
N PRO A 7 6.12 12.09 -8.33
CA PRO A 7 7.16 11.76 -9.31
C PRO A 7 8.13 10.67 -8.85
N ASN A 8 8.45 10.65 -7.55
CA ASN A 8 9.36 9.69 -6.94
C ASN A 8 8.69 8.36 -6.54
N GLN A 9 7.39 8.21 -6.77
CA GLN A 9 6.72 6.94 -6.56
C GLN A 9 7.04 6.01 -7.73
N CYS A 10 7.71 4.92 -7.40
CA CYS A 10 8.16 3.92 -8.38
C CYS A 10 7.43 2.57 -8.25
N SER A 11 6.81 2.31 -7.10
CA SER A 11 6.10 1.05 -6.85
C SER A 11 4.76 0.99 -7.60
N PHE A 12 4.45 -0.17 -8.19
CA PHE A 12 3.21 -0.46 -8.93
C PHE A 12 2.88 0.54 -10.06
N MET A 13 3.89 1.25 -10.56
CA MET A 13 3.79 2.08 -11.76
C MET A 13 4.53 1.43 -12.92
N PRO A 14 3.85 1.20 -14.05
CA PRO A 14 4.51 0.66 -15.22
C PRO A 14 5.66 1.60 -15.64
N HIS A 15 6.81 1.00 -15.95
CA HIS A 15 8.05 1.66 -16.38
C HIS A 15 8.87 2.42 -15.32
N ARG A 16 8.52 2.42 -14.02
CA ARG A 16 9.31 3.08 -12.93
C ARG A 16 10.06 2.12 -11.99
N ASN A 17 10.06 0.81 -12.26
CA ASN A 17 10.46 -0.21 -11.27
C ASN A 17 11.96 -0.27 -10.91
N LYS A 18 12.89 0.30 -11.71
CA LYS A 18 14.34 0.12 -11.52
C LYS A 18 15.01 1.23 -10.70
N ASP A 19 14.38 2.39 -10.59
CA ASP A 19 15.01 3.60 -10.07
C ASP A 19 15.20 3.54 -8.54
N ASN A 20 14.25 2.95 -7.81
CA ASN A 20 14.31 2.84 -6.34
C ASN A 20 15.53 2.05 -5.82
N ILE A 21 15.92 0.97 -6.51
CA ILE A 21 17.06 0.14 -6.07
C ILE A 21 18.36 0.92 -6.26
N ILE A 22 18.50 1.62 -7.38
CA ILE A 22 19.67 2.42 -7.70
C ILE A 22 19.79 3.59 -6.72
N ILE A 23 18.70 4.34 -6.50
CA ILE A 23 18.64 5.45 -5.56
C ILE A 23 19.01 4.97 -4.14
N PHE A 24 18.45 3.84 -3.70
CA PHE A 24 18.78 3.27 -2.38
C PHE A 24 20.27 2.91 -2.27
N GLN A 25 20.84 2.26 -3.28
CA GLN A 25 22.25 1.92 -3.31
C GLN A 25 23.15 3.15 -3.27
N GLU A 26 22.80 4.20 -4.01
CA GLU A 26 23.52 5.47 -4.02
C GLU A 26 23.47 6.16 -2.65
N VAL A 27 22.29 6.25 -2.03
CA VAL A 27 22.12 6.82 -0.68
C VAL A 27 22.99 6.09 0.34
N ILE A 28 22.98 4.75 0.34
CA ILE A 28 23.82 3.95 1.24
C ILE A 28 25.31 4.14 0.94
N HIS A 29 25.68 4.21 -0.34
CA HIS A 29 27.06 4.43 -0.75
C HIS A 29 27.57 5.81 -0.31
N SER A 30 26.78 6.88 -0.52
CA SER A 30 27.11 8.22 -0.05
C SER A 30 27.22 8.30 1.47
N MET A 31 26.34 7.60 2.20
CA MET A 31 26.44 7.51 3.66
C MET A 31 27.73 6.81 4.11
N ARG A 32 28.16 5.75 3.42
CA ARG A 32 29.39 5.00 3.73
C ARG A 32 30.67 5.79 3.47
N LEU A 33 30.72 6.57 2.39
CA LEU A 33 31.91 7.33 2.01
C LEU A 33 32.09 8.63 2.82
N ARG A 34 31.07 9.03 3.59
CA ARG A 34 31.09 10.31 4.28
C ARG A 34 31.89 10.25 5.57
N ILE A 35 32.83 11.18 5.71
CA ILE A 35 33.65 11.38 6.91
C ILE A 35 33.35 12.79 7.44
N GLY A 36 32.85 12.91 8.67
CA GLY A 36 32.51 14.20 9.26
C GLY A 36 31.78 14.09 10.61
N ARG A 37 31.62 15.21 11.32
CA ARG A 37 31.02 15.24 12.68
C ARG A 37 29.51 15.03 12.73
N LYS A 38 28.79 15.19 11.60
CA LYS A 38 27.34 14.99 11.49
C LYS A 38 27.05 13.63 10.83
N GLY A 39 26.46 12.71 11.59
CA GLY A 39 25.98 11.42 11.08
C GLY A 39 24.73 11.57 10.23
N TRP A 40 24.53 10.64 9.29
CA TRP A 40 23.34 10.51 8.47
C TRP A 40 22.55 9.27 8.90
N MET A 41 21.22 9.34 8.80
CA MET A 41 20.32 8.24 9.13
C MET A 41 19.37 8.02 7.96
N ALA A 42 19.29 6.78 7.49
CA ALA A 42 18.22 6.33 6.60
C ALA A 42 17.14 5.68 7.46
N ILE A 43 15.88 6.08 7.25
CA ILE A 43 14.72 5.46 7.90
C ILE A 43 13.98 4.67 6.83
N LYS A 44 13.89 3.35 7.02
CA LYS A 44 13.04 2.48 6.21
C LYS A 44 11.74 2.24 6.99
N ILE A 45 10.61 2.63 6.40
CA ILE A 45 9.28 2.29 6.91
C ILE A 45 8.78 1.12 6.08
N ASP A 46 8.56 -0.02 6.75
CA ASP A 46 7.98 -1.21 6.13
C ASP A 46 6.50 -1.32 6.48
N LEU A 47 5.66 -1.42 5.46
CA LEU A 47 4.20 -1.39 5.57
C LEU A 47 3.56 -2.74 5.28
N GLU A 48 4.37 -3.79 5.12
CA GLU A 48 3.92 -5.14 4.78
C GLU A 48 2.69 -5.59 5.62
N LYS A 49 2.66 -5.25 6.92
CA LYS A 49 1.56 -5.57 7.85
C LYS A 49 0.58 -4.42 8.12
N ALA A 50 0.84 -3.24 7.59
CA ALA A 50 -0.07 -2.10 7.74
C ALA A 50 -1.38 -2.36 6.96
N TYR A 51 -1.28 -3.08 5.84
CA TYR A 51 -2.42 -3.44 5.01
C TYR A 51 -3.38 -4.41 5.69
N ASP A 52 -2.91 -5.31 6.56
CA ASP A 52 -3.76 -6.25 7.30
C ASP A 52 -4.63 -5.57 8.36
N ARG A 53 -4.21 -4.38 8.82
CA ARG A 53 -4.86 -3.62 9.91
C ARG A 53 -5.52 -2.33 9.43
N LEU A 54 -5.54 -2.09 8.13
CA LEU A 54 -6.08 -0.87 7.55
C LEU A 54 -7.60 -0.83 7.75
N LYS A 55 -8.10 0.22 8.43
CA LYS A 55 -9.53 0.43 8.61
C LYS A 55 -10.17 0.79 7.27
N TRP A 56 -11.27 0.13 6.92
CA TRP A 56 -11.95 0.39 5.65
C TRP A 56 -12.58 1.79 5.58
N SER A 57 -13.05 2.33 6.71
CA SER A 57 -13.57 3.70 6.76
C SER A 57 -12.50 4.71 6.31
N PHE A 58 -11.27 4.52 6.78
CA PHE A 58 -10.13 5.37 6.42
C PHE A 58 -9.85 5.32 4.92
N VAL A 59 -9.94 4.15 4.28
CA VAL A 59 -9.86 4.03 2.82
C VAL A 59 -10.97 4.85 2.16
N LYS A 60 -12.22 4.69 2.58
CA LYS A 60 -13.36 5.42 2.00
C LYS A 60 -13.22 6.93 2.12
N ASP A 61 -12.83 7.42 3.31
CA ASP A 61 -12.62 8.84 3.59
C ASP A 61 -11.51 9.38 2.69
N THR A 62 -10.39 8.66 2.61
CA THR A 62 -9.23 9.02 1.79
C THR A 62 -9.55 9.08 0.29
N LEU A 63 -10.36 8.15 -0.24
CA LEU A 63 -10.82 8.20 -1.64
C LEU A 63 -11.76 9.38 -1.90
N SER A 64 -12.51 9.80 -0.88
CA SER A 64 -13.43 10.94 -0.97
C SER A 64 -12.66 12.26 -0.94
N ASP A 65 -11.62 12.36 -0.10
CA ASP A 65 -10.79 13.55 0.06
C ASP A 65 -10.00 13.93 -1.21
N ILE A 66 -9.74 12.95 -2.10
CA ILE A 66 -9.12 13.19 -3.41
C ILE A 66 -10.13 13.33 -4.55
N ASP A 67 -11.40 13.56 -4.23
CA ASP A 67 -12.49 13.85 -5.16
C ASP A 67 -12.69 12.78 -6.24
N LEU A 68 -12.58 11.49 -5.88
CA LEU A 68 -12.94 10.42 -6.81
C LEU A 68 -14.47 10.33 -7.01
N PRO A 69 -14.91 9.82 -8.17
CA PRO A 69 -16.34 9.57 -8.41
C PRO A 69 -16.94 8.65 -7.34
N GLN A 70 -18.07 9.04 -6.76
CA GLN A 70 -18.75 8.28 -5.72
C GLN A 70 -19.04 6.83 -6.13
N SER A 71 -19.39 6.60 -7.39
CA SER A 71 -19.62 5.25 -7.94
C SER A 71 -18.39 4.35 -7.85
N PHE A 72 -17.19 4.92 -7.99
CA PHE A 72 -15.95 4.19 -7.81
C PHE A 72 -15.68 3.91 -6.33
N ILE A 73 -15.90 4.91 -5.46
CA ILE A 73 -15.75 4.75 -4.01
C ILE A 73 -16.66 3.65 -3.47
N ASP A 74 -17.91 3.62 -3.92
CA ASP A 74 -18.90 2.61 -3.52
C ASP A 74 -18.52 1.23 -4.04
N LEU A 75 -17.94 1.14 -5.24
CA LEU A 75 -17.39 -0.11 -5.77
C LEU A 75 -16.24 -0.63 -4.89
N VAL A 76 -15.29 0.25 -4.54
CA VAL A 76 -14.17 -0.12 -3.65
C VAL A 76 -14.70 -0.59 -2.30
N TRP A 77 -15.64 0.16 -1.72
CA TRP A 77 -16.27 -0.15 -0.44
C TRP A 77 -16.96 -1.51 -0.47
N ALA A 78 -17.72 -1.82 -1.53
CA ALA A 78 -18.35 -3.11 -1.70
C ALA A 78 -17.29 -4.23 -1.76
N CYS A 79 -16.23 -4.05 -2.56
CA CYS A 79 -15.16 -5.05 -2.71
C CYS A 79 -14.45 -5.40 -1.38
N ILE A 80 -14.23 -4.41 -0.51
CA ILE A 80 -13.55 -4.64 0.78
C ILE A 80 -14.52 -5.11 1.87
N SER A 81 -15.75 -4.59 1.92
CA SER A 81 -16.68 -4.82 3.04
C SER A 81 -17.53 -6.08 2.96
N THR A 82 -17.75 -6.64 1.77
CA THR A 82 -18.57 -7.86 1.60
C THR A 82 -17.77 -9.15 1.81
N LEU A 83 -16.51 -9.03 2.22
CA LEU A 83 -15.63 -10.17 2.40
C LEU A 83 -16.08 -11.04 3.59
N SER A 84 -16.05 -12.34 3.37
CA SER A 84 -16.27 -13.36 4.39
C SER A 84 -15.16 -14.40 4.28
N LEU A 85 -14.49 -14.70 5.39
CA LEU A 85 -13.30 -15.54 5.45
C LEU A 85 -13.56 -16.77 6.33
N ARG A 86 -12.92 -17.88 5.98
CA ARG A 86 -12.81 -19.06 6.84
C ARG A 86 -11.34 -19.36 7.08
N MET A 87 -11.00 -19.68 8.31
CA MET A 87 -9.65 -20.13 8.64
C MET A 87 -9.56 -21.64 8.48
N LEU A 88 -8.59 -22.11 7.71
CA LEU A 88 -8.25 -23.52 7.63
C LEU A 88 -7.22 -23.82 8.73
N TRP A 89 -7.56 -24.71 9.66
CA TRP A 89 -6.69 -25.11 10.76
C TRP A 89 -6.55 -26.63 10.77
N ASN A 90 -5.32 -27.14 10.60
CA ASN A 90 -5.01 -28.58 10.55
C ASN A 90 -5.82 -29.38 9.52
N GLY A 91 -6.25 -28.75 8.42
CA GLY A 91 -7.06 -29.39 7.37
C GLY A 91 -8.56 -29.24 7.56
N ASP A 92 -9.01 -28.75 8.72
CA ASP A 92 -10.41 -28.47 9.00
C ASP A 92 -10.74 -26.98 8.83
N SER A 93 -11.85 -26.68 8.18
CA SER A 93 -12.34 -25.30 8.04
C SER A 93 -13.06 -24.89 9.32
N LEU A 94 -12.59 -23.82 9.94
CA LEU A 94 -13.28 -23.15 11.03
C LEU A 94 -14.51 -22.38 10.53
N GLU A 95 -15.26 -21.86 11.49
CA GLU A 95 -16.41 -20.99 11.24
C GLU A 95 -16.04 -19.77 10.41
N GLU A 96 -17.03 -19.32 9.65
CA GLU A 96 -16.91 -18.16 8.81
C GLU A 96 -17.01 -16.88 9.63
N PHE A 97 -16.09 -15.95 9.40
CA PHE A 97 -16.08 -14.65 10.05
C PHE A 97 -15.91 -13.55 9.01
N LYS A 98 -16.47 -12.38 9.34
CA LYS A 98 -16.33 -11.19 8.52
C LYS A 98 -15.24 -10.30 9.11
N PRO A 99 -14.13 -10.06 8.40
CA PRO A 99 -13.15 -9.08 8.85
C PRO A 99 -13.78 -7.68 8.89
N SER A 100 -13.22 -6.80 9.73
CA SER A 100 -13.63 -5.40 9.85
C SER A 100 -12.56 -4.41 9.36
N CYS A 101 -11.38 -4.93 9.03
CA CYS A 101 -10.22 -4.20 8.52
C CYS A 101 -9.35 -5.16 7.71
N GLY A 102 -8.38 -4.61 6.98
CA GLY A 102 -7.45 -5.38 6.18
C GLY A 102 -7.74 -5.35 4.69
N LEU A 103 -6.70 -5.30 3.85
CA LEU A 103 -6.79 -5.48 2.40
C LEU A 103 -6.25 -6.87 2.02
N ARG A 104 -6.83 -7.53 1.01
CA ARG A 104 -6.35 -8.87 0.60
C ARG A 104 -5.13 -8.71 -0.32
N GLN A 105 -4.00 -9.27 0.05
CA GLN A 105 -2.77 -9.21 -0.75
C GLN A 105 -2.69 -10.24 -1.90
N CYS A 106 -3.75 -11.02 -2.17
CA CYS A 106 -3.66 -12.21 -3.04
C CYS A 106 -4.50 -12.18 -4.33
N ASP A 107 -5.14 -11.07 -4.69
CA ASP A 107 -5.95 -10.99 -5.92
C ASP A 107 -5.27 -10.12 -7.01
N PRO A 108 -5.25 -10.53 -8.29
CA PRO A 108 -4.66 -9.73 -9.38
C PRO A 108 -5.31 -8.35 -9.53
N TYR A 109 -6.60 -8.22 -9.22
CA TYR A 109 -7.33 -6.94 -9.19
C TYR A 109 -7.01 -6.10 -7.94
N HIS A 110 -6.53 -6.72 -6.87
CA HIS A 110 -6.12 -6.04 -5.63
C HIS A 110 -4.82 -5.24 -5.81
N LEU A 111 -3.95 -5.66 -6.74
CA LEU A 111 -2.72 -4.91 -7.08
C LEU A 111 -3.03 -3.50 -7.62
N THR A 112 -4.17 -3.32 -8.29
CA THR A 112 -4.63 -2.01 -8.78
C THR A 112 -5.12 -1.12 -7.63
N TYR A 113 -5.82 -1.70 -6.65
CA TYR A 113 -6.27 -0.99 -5.45
C TYR A 113 -5.13 -0.67 -4.49
N LEU A 114 -4.15 -1.57 -4.31
CA LEU A 114 -2.95 -1.32 -3.51
C LEU A 114 -2.08 -0.23 -4.13
N SER A 115 -1.97 -0.18 -5.46
CA SER A 115 -1.35 0.94 -6.17
C SER A 115 -2.09 2.24 -5.88
N PHE A 116 -3.42 2.23 -5.91
CA PHE A 116 -4.24 3.41 -5.65
C PHE A 116 -4.12 3.91 -4.20
N VAL A 117 -4.32 3.03 -3.22
CA VAL A 117 -4.15 3.27 -1.78
C VAL A 117 -2.74 3.77 -1.47
N TRP A 118 -1.70 3.21 -2.07
CA TRP A 118 -0.32 3.72 -1.95
C TRP A 118 -0.18 5.14 -2.52
N ASN A 119 -0.75 5.42 -3.70
CA ASN A 119 -0.71 6.77 -4.31
C ASN A 119 -1.38 7.84 -3.42
N VAL A 120 -2.43 7.47 -2.68
CA VAL A 120 -3.12 8.45 -1.81
C VAL A 120 -2.48 8.57 -0.43
N TYR A 121 -1.97 7.47 0.16
CA TYR A 121 -1.39 7.52 1.51
C TYR A 121 0.05 8.04 1.61
N PHE A 122 0.79 8.07 0.51
CA PHE A 122 2.20 8.50 0.48
C PHE A 122 2.47 9.70 -0.44
N ASN A 123 1.47 10.58 -0.59
CA ASN A 123 1.71 11.99 -0.92
C ASN A 123 2.17 12.75 0.32
#